data_AF-A0A375DJX6-F1
#
_entry.id   AF-A0A375DJX6-F1
#
_cell.length_a   1.000
_cell.length_b   1.000
_cell.length_c   1.000
_cell.angle_alpha   90.00
_cell.angle_beta   90.00
_cell.angle_gamma   90.00
#
_symmetry.space_group_name_H-M   'P 1'
#
loop_
_entity.id
_entity.type
_entity.pdbx_description
1 polymer ?
#
loop_
_entity_poly.entity_id
_entity_poly.type
_entity_poly.pdbx_seq_one_letter_code
_entity_poly.pdbx_strand_id
1 'polypeptide(L)'
;MTTLTIKDLSSAATLDSKRMHAVRGGMSYLPFAAVYSPVKLSLDKSITAVQEIAQMQSVTNLNGNGSAFLDHVKSNVHTNQNATNNIFG
;
A
#
# COMPACT_ATOMS: atom_id res chain seq x y z
N MET A 1 21.39 -33.38 26.81
CA MET A 1 20.16 -33.47 27.64
C MET A 1 20.58 -33.65 29.09
N THR A 2 20.62 -32.59 29.87
CA THR A 2 20.93 -32.67 31.32
C THR A 2 19.97 -31.76 32.07
N THR A 3 18.97 -32.37 32.69
CA THR A 3 17.94 -31.72 33.50
C THR A 3 18.51 -31.50 34.91
N LEU A 4 18.62 -30.24 35.35
CA LEU A 4 19.09 -29.91 36.70
C LEU A 4 17.90 -29.81 37.65
N THR A 5 17.72 -30.84 38.48
CA THR A 5 16.76 -30.88 39.59
C THR A 5 17.31 -30.04 40.75
N ILE A 6 16.65 -28.92 41.08
CA ILE A 6 17.08 -28.07 42.20
C ILE A 6 16.65 -28.73 43.51
N LYS A 7 17.64 -29.28 44.23
CA LYS A 7 17.48 -29.90 45.53
C LYS A 7 17.59 -28.82 46.61
N ASP A 8 16.44 -28.45 47.15
CA ASP A 8 16.24 -27.80 48.45
C ASP A 8 16.80 -26.37 48.62
N LEU A 9 15.93 -25.37 48.50
CA LEU A 9 16.24 -23.97 48.82
C LEU A 9 15.99 -23.72 50.32
N SER A 10 16.91 -24.18 51.16
CA SER A 10 16.74 -24.20 52.63
C SER A 10 17.21 -22.93 53.36
N SER A 11 17.32 -21.78 52.68
CA SER A 11 17.70 -20.53 53.34
C SER A 11 16.96 -19.34 52.74
N ALA A 12 15.86 -18.97 53.39
CA ALA A 12 15.29 -17.63 53.24
C ALA A 12 16.22 -16.64 53.97
N ALA A 13 17.35 -16.30 53.33
CA ALA A 13 18.18 -15.20 53.78
C ALA A 13 17.41 -13.90 53.53
N THR A 14 16.98 -13.23 54.61
CA THR A 14 16.36 -11.91 54.55
C THR A 14 17.28 -10.96 53.80
N LEU A 15 16.87 -10.62 52.58
CA LEU A 15 17.68 -9.87 51.64
C LEU A 15 17.66 -8.40 52.06
N ASP A 16 18.70 -7.97 52.78
CA ASP A 16 18.88 -6.58 53.22
C ASP A 16 18.79 -5.61 52.02
N SER A 17 18.13 -4.48 52.23
CA SER A 17 17.83 -3.47 51.21
C SER A 17 19.08 -2.98 50.47
N LYS A 18 20.23 -2.92 51.15
CA LYS A 18 21.53 -2.57 50.55
C LYS A 18 22.04 -3.65 49.59
N ARG A 19 21.86 -4.93 49.92
CA ARG A 19 22.24 -6.04 49.04
C ARG A 19 21.27 -6.21 47.88
N MET A 20 19.98 -5.95 48.12
CA MET A 20 19.00 -5.80 47.05
C MET A 20 19.43 -4.75 46.02
N HIS A 21 19.91 -3.57 46.45
CA HIS A 21 20.38 -2.52 45.55
C HIS A 21 21.49 -2.93 44.59
N ALA A 22 22.33 -3.91 44.97
CA ALA A 22 23.40 -4.41 44.10
C ALA A 22 22.91 -5.45 43.07
N VAL A 23 21.81 -6.17 43.37
CA VAL A 23 21.28 -7.27 42.53
C VAL A 23 20.30 -6.77 41.46
N ARG A 24 19.47 -5.77 41.80
CA ARG A 24 18.70 -5.02 40.80
C ARG A 24 19.66 -4.01 40.19
N GLY A 25 20.50 -4.51 39.27
CA GLY A 25 21.56 -3.78 38.57
C GLY A 25 21.27 -2.30 38.56
N GLY A 26 21.96 -1.58 39.45
CA GLY A 26 21.82 -0.13 39.54
C GLY A 26 21.91 0.41 38.12
N MET A 27 21.01 1.32 37.78
CA MET A 27 21.00 2.01 36.50
C MET A 27 22.35 2.72 36.36
N SER A 28 23.37 1.98 35.91
CA SER A 28 24.63 2.54 35.51
C SER A 28 24.26 3.47 34.38
N TYR A 29 24.64 4.74 34.53
CA TYR A 29 24.46 5.77 33.52
C TYR A 29 25.40 5.46 32.35
N LEU A 30 25.17 4.31 31.70
CA LEU A 30 25.81 3.97 30.45
C LEU A 30 25.20 4.93 29.43
N PRO A 31 26.02 5.70 28.69
CA PRO A 31 25.49 6.52 27.62
C PRO A 31 24.80 5.58 26.64
N PHE A 32 23.46 5.59 26.65
CA PHE A 32 22.68 4.95 25.62
C PHE A 32 23.02 5.67 24.33
N ALA A 33 23.89 5.07 23.52
CA ALA A 33 24.07 5.50 22.16
C ALA A 33 22.75 5.19 21.45
N ALA A 34 21.93 6.21 21.27
CA ALA A 34 20.76 6.12 20.43
C ALA A 34 21.25 5.83 19.00
N VAL A 35 21.33 4.55 18.64
CA VAL A 35 21.59 4.14 17.27
C VAL A 35 20.34 4.51 16.49
N TYR A 36 20.38 5.67 15.85
CA TYR A 36 19.38 6.07 14.87
C TYR A 36 19.45 5.08 13.70
N SER A 37 18.57 4.09 13.73
CA SER A 37 18.30 3.23 12.58
C SER A 37 17.07 3.80 11.89
N PRO A 38 17.21 4.53 10.77
CA PRO A 38 16.06 4.98 10.02
C PRO A 38 15.34 3.74 9.49
N VAL A 39 14.17 3.44 10.06
CA VAL A 39 13.24 2.48 9.46
C VAL A 39 12.78 3.09 8.14
N LYS A 40 13.35 2.63 7.02
CA LYS A 40 12.83 2.93 5.69
C LYS A 40 11.50 2.20 5.53
N LEU A 41 10.42 2.83 5.98
CA LEU A 41 9.07 2.38 5.70
C LEU A 41 8.76 2.77 4.24
N SER A 42 8.91 1.81 3.32
CA SER A 42 8.32 1.95 1.99
C SER A 42 6.81 1.82 2.18
N LEU A 43 6.13 2.95 2.30
CA LEU A 43 4.68 2.98 2.15
C LEU A 43 4.41 2.80 0.67
N ASP A 44 4.22 1.55 0.25
CA ASP A 44 3.77 1.25 -1.10
C ASP A 44 2.53 2.11 -1.37
N LYS A 45 2.64 3.02 -2.34
CA LYS A 45 1.51 3.85 -2.76
C LYS A 45 0.49 2.92 -3.43
N SER A 46 -0.44 2.38 -2.67
CA SER A 46 -1.54 1.59 -3.22
C SER A 46 -2.55 2.55 -3.86
N ILE A 47 -2.57 2.59 -5.19
CA ILE A 47 -3.61 3.28 -5.94
C ILE A 47 -4.72 2.26 -6.21
N THR A 48 -5.76 2.27 -5.37
CA THR A 48 -7.01 1.56 -5.67
C THR A 48 -7.89 2.50 -6.48
N ALA A 49 -7.78 2.42 -7.81
CA ALA A 49 -8.59 3.24 -8.69
C ALA A 49 -9.38 2.36 -9.68
N VAL A 50 -10.68 2.66 -9.78
CA VAL A 50 -11.59 2.05 -10.74
C VAL A 50 -11.56 2.91 -12.00
N GLN A 51 -11.19 2.30 -13.13
CA GLN A 51 -11.13 2.96 -14.43
C GLN A 51 -12.30 2.51 -15.29
N GLU A 52 -13.29 3.38 -15.47
CA GLU A 52 -14.42 3.13 -16.38
C GLU A 52 -14.45 4.18 -17.50
N ILE A 53 -14.68 3.72 -18.73
CA ILE A 53 -15.00 4.58 -19.88
C ILE A 53 -16.27 4.02 -20.50
N ALA A 54 -17.32 4.83 -20.57
CA ALA A 54 -18.52 4.52 -21.35
C ALA A 54 -18.57 5.47 -22.56
N GLN A 55 -18.54 4.90 -23.76
CA GLN A 55 -18.57 5.63 -25.02
C GLN A 55 -19.66 5.10 -25.93
N MET A 56 -20.48 6.00 -26.46
CA MET A 56 -21.49 5.70 -27.48
C MET A 56 -21.32 6.68 -28.63
N GLN A 57 -21.29 6.18 -29.86
CA GLN A 57 -21.30 6.99 -31.08
C GLN A 57 -22.44 6.52 -31.97
N SER A 58 -23.36 7.42 -32.30
CA SER A 58 -24.47 7.15 -33.23
C SER A 58 -24.33 8.07 -34.44
N VAL A 59 -24.36 7.46 -35.63
CA VAL A 59 -24.17 8.16 -36.91
C VAL A 59 -25.32 7.76 -37.83
N THR A 60 -26.18 8.72 -38.15
CA THR A 60 -27.29 8.53 -39.10
C THR A 60 -27.00 9.34 -40.35
N ASN A 61 -26.90 8.65 -41.48
CA ASN A 61 -26.56 9.25 -42.77
C ASN A 61 -27.64 8.92 -43.80
N LEU A 62 -28.43 9.91 -44.20
CA LEU A 62 -29.55 9.75 -45.14
C LEU A 62 -29.19 10.38 -46.49
N ASN A 63 -28.68 9.57 -47.42
CA ASN A 63 -28.29 10.04 -48.75
C ASN A 63 -29.25 9.52 -49.81
N GLY A 64 -29.68 10.41 -50.68
CA GLY A 64 -30.59 10.08 -51.78
C GLY A 64 -31.96 9.57 -51.35
N ASN A 65 -32.38 9.86 -50.11
CA ASN A 65 -33.69 9.48 -49.61
C ASN A 65 -34.78 10.32 -50.30
N GLY A 66 -35.66 9.66 -51.06
CA GLY A 66 -36.85 10.28 -51.65
C GLY A 66 -36.67 10.96 -53.01
N SER A 67 -35.59 10.69 -53.76
CA SER A 67 -35.36 11.36 -55.04
C SER A 67 -35.12 10.38 -56.20
N ALA A 68 -35.87 10.56 -57.28
CA ALA A 68 -35.67 9.92 -58.56
C ALA A 68 -34.76 10.80 -59.45
N PHE A 69 -33.85 10.17 -60.20
CA PHE A 69 -32.85 10.81 -61.07
C PHE A 69 -31.71 11.55 -60.36
N LEU A 70 -31.28 11.04 -59.20
CA LEU A 70 -30.06 11.49 -58.56
C LEU A 70 -28.84 10.97 -59.31
N ASP A 71 -28.02 11.90 -59.80
CA ASP A 71 -26.70 11.62 -60.36
C ASP A 71 -25.62 12.19 -59.43
N HIS A 72 -24.51 11.47 -59.26
CA HIS A 72 -23.37 11.84 -58.42
C HIS A 72 -23.62 12.12 -56.91
N VAL A 73 -24.66 11.55 -56.28
CA VAL A 73 -24.84 11.69 -54.82
C VAL A 73 -23.79 10.90 -54.07
N LYS A 74 -22.86 11.61 -53.43
CA LYS A 74 -21.82 11.04 -52.57
C LYS A 74 -22.01 11.50 -51.15
N SER A 75 -21.80 10.57 -50.22
CA SER A 75 -21.74 10.89 -48.81
C SER A 75 -20.54 10.23 -48.19
N ASN A 76 -19.78 11.05 -47.48
CA ASN A 76 -18.51 10.66 -46.95
C ASN A 76 -18.46 11.03 -45.48
N VAL A 77 -18.77 10.06 -44.63
CA VAL A 77 -18.83 10.26 -43.19
C VAL A 77 -17.64 9.58 -42.55
N HIS A 78 -16.74 10.39 -42.00
CA HIS A 78 -15.60 9.94 -41.22
C HIS A 78 -15.85 10.26 -39.76
N THR A 79 -15.94 9.22 -38.94
CA THR A 79 -16.09 9.39 -37.50
C THR A 79 -14.92 8.79 -36.76
N ASN A 80 -14.51 9.44 -35.69
CA ASN A 80 -13.41 9.00 -34.85
C ASN A 80 -13.82 9.20 -33.38
N GLN A 81 -13.80 8.12 -32.61
CA GLN A 81 -14.05 8.14 -31.17
C GLN A 81 -12.81 7.58 -30.47
N ASN A 82 -12.17 8.43 -29.67
CA ASN A 82 -11.02 8.05 -28.85
C ASN A 82 -11.35 8.32 -27.38
N ALA A 83 -11.01 7.39 -26.50
CA ALA A 83 -10.94 7.62 -25.07
C ALA A 83 -9.69 6.96 -24.50
N THR A 84 -9.12 7.63 -23.51
CA THR A 84 -7.99 7.15 -22.73
C THR A 84 -8.35 7.27 -21.27
N ASN A 85 -8.24 6.18 -20.53
CA ASN A 85 -8.32 6.17 -19.07
C ASN A 85 -7.01 5.59 -18.58
N ASN A 86 -6.17 6.48 -18.05
CA ASN A 86 -4.81 6.19 -17.65
C ASN A 86 -4.61 6.66 -16.21
N ILE A 87 -4.09 5.79 -15.36
CA ILE A 87 -3.59 6.13 -14.03
C ILE A 87 -2.07 6.31 -14.11
N PHE A 88 -1.55 7.40 -13.56
CA PHE A 88 -0.12 7.63 -13.37
C PHE A 88 0.21 7.59 -11.86
N GLY A 89 1.32 6.96 -11.49
CA GLY A 89 1.76 6.74 -10.10
C GLY A 89 2.71 7.79 -9.55
#